data_AF-A0A9Q0XBL1-F1
#
_entry.id   AF-A0A9Q0XBL1-F1
#
_cell.length_a   1.000
_cell.length_b   1.000
_cell.length_c   1.000
_cell.angle_alpha   90.00
_cell.angle_beta   90.00
_cell.angle_gamma   90.00
#
_symmetry.space_group_name_H-M   'P 1'
#
loop_
_entity.id
_entity.type
_entity.pdbx_description
1 polymer ?
#
loop_
_entity_poly.entity_id
_entity_poly.type
_entity_poly.pdbx_seq_one_letter_code
_entity_poly.pdbx_strand_id
1 'polypeptide(L)'
;MAKTTDLPIHQPKPKRVCHIFGRIASEETAPGHLTLIPSFLMMVEDSFQAVSSTSVSRKLESLYDDKAPYLDKHLAPNSVVVASSQVQSHSKQTPVPPSKEGRQIDTIGRNLYSSATLLHKICNYQGAVGAYQRDLLVHLHPFLELIPEDKRAEASALYDESMALAAQQMRASKPAFDCSSKVLNTSITLRRHAWLWTTGLSDGS
;
A
#
# COMPACT_ATOMS: atom_id res chain seq x y z
N MET A 1 10.47 35.43 -30.16
CA MET A 1 9.19 34.77 -30.45
C MET A 1 9.23 33.37 -29.84
N ALA A 2 8.61 33.18 -28.67
CA ALA A 2 8.59 31.90 -27.98
C ALA A 2 7.50 31.01 -28.58
N LYS A 3 7.88 29.82 -29.08
CA LYS A 3 6.94 28.80 -29.55
C LYS A 3 6.28 28.16 -28.34
N THR A 4 4.98 28.34 -28.20
CA THR A 4 4.12 27.66 -27.23
C THR A 4 4.13 26.17 -27.52
N THR A 5 4.71 25.37 -26.64
CA THR A 5 4.62 23.91 -26.69
C THR A 5 3.23 23.50 -26.22
N ASP A 6 2.40 22.99 -27.14
CA ASP A 6 1.11 22.34 -26.86
C ASP A 6 1.33 21.01 -26.12
N LEU A 7 1.66 21.09 -24.84
CA LEU A 7 1.65 19.93 -23.95
C LEU A 7 0.21 19.69 -23.46
N PRO A 8 -0.33 18.46 -23.58
CA PRO A 8 -1.67 18.16 -23.11
C PRO A 8 -1.76 18.37 -21.60
N ILE A 9 -2.54 19.37 -21.21
CA ILE A 9 -2.84 19.69 -19.81
C ILE A 9 -3.55 18.47 -19.20
N HIS A 10 -2.89 17.81 -18.25
CA HIS A 10 -3.47 16.68 -17.52
C HIS A 10 -4.65 17.19 -16.69
N GLN A 11 -5.86 16.98 -17.19
CA GLN A 11 -7.07 17.26 -16.42
C GLN A 11 -7.08 16.35 -15.16
N PRO A 12 -7.28 16.89 -13.95
CA PRO A 12 -7.34 16.09 -12.75
C PRO A 12 -8.55 15.16 -12.84
N LYS A 13 -8.31 13.85 -12.80
CA LYS A 13 -9.39 12.85 -12.78
C LYS A 13 -10.29 13.10 -11.56
N PRO A 14 -11.63 12.92 -11.68
CA PRO A 14 -12.52 13.07 -10.55
C PRO A 14 -12.10 12.15 -9.41
N LYS A 15 -12.05 12.70 -8.19
CA LYS A 15 -11.73 11.93 -6.97
C LYS A 15 -12.76 10.80 -6.84
N ARG A 16 -12.31 9.55 -6.90
CA ARG A 16 -13.19 8.38 -6.69
C ARG A 16 -13.70 8.42 -5.25
N VAL A 17 -15.01 8.42 -5.07
CA VAL A 17 -15.64 8.30 -3.76
C VAL A 17 -15.54 6.84 -3.33
N CYS A 18 -14.84 6.56 -2.23
CA CYS A 18 -14.76 5.21 -1.69
C CYS A 18 -16.02 4.94 -0.84
N HIS A 19 -16.89 4.04 -1.30
CA HIS A 19 -18.10 3.67 -0.57
C HIS A 19 -17.81 2.93 0.75
N ILE A 20 -16.64 2.28 0.86
CA ILE A 20 -16.22 1.53 2.06
C ILE A 20 -15.78 2.50 3.17
N PHE A 21 -14.92 3.48 2.84
CA PHE A 21 -14.41 4.44 3.83
C PHE A 21 -15.28 5.71 3.97
N GLY A 22 -16.23 5.95 3.05
CA GLY A 22 -17.08 7.15 3.07
C GLY A 22 -17.99 7.24 4.30
N ARG A 23 -18.41 6.10 4.86
CA ARG A 23 -19.24 6.04 6.09
C ARG A 23 -18.42 6.22 7.37
N ILE A 24 -17.10 6.07 7.28
CA ILE A 24 -16.19 6.09 8.43
C ILE A 24 -15.76 7.51 8.77
N ALA A 25 -15.74 8.40 7.78
CA ALA A 25 -15.36 9.81 7.94
C ALA A 25 -16.32 10.62 8.82
N SER A 26 -17.51 10.09 9.15
CA SER A 26 -18.52 10.79 9.96
C SER A 26 -18.48 10.44 11.45
N GLU A 27 -17.65 9.47 11.87
CA GLU A 27 -17.46 9.08 13.27
C GLU A 27 -16.00 9.31 13.66
N GLU A 28 -15.68 10.54 14.06
CA GLU A 28 -14.40 10.89 14.68
C GLU A 28 -14.46 10.62 16.19
N THR A 29 -14.24 9.37 16.60
CA THR A 29 -13.87 9.06 17.98
C THR A 29 -12.44 8.56 17.96
N ALA A 30 -11.53 9.31 18.59
CA ALA A 30 -10.12 8.93 18.71
C ALA A 30 -10.02 7.60 19.47
N PRO A 31 -9.31 6.59 18.94
CA PRO A 31 -9.13 5.35 19.68
C PRO A 31 -8.31 5.61 20.93
N GLY A 32 -8.71 4.99 22.05
CA GLY A 32 -7.94 4.96 23.28
C GLY A 32 -6.51 4.45 23.04
N HIS A 33 -5.58 4.88 23.89
CA HIS A 33 -4.15 4.61 23.78
C HIS A 33 -3.87 3.09 23.81
N LEU A 34 -3.76 2.46 22.64
CA LEU A 34 -3.39 1.05 22.52
C LEU A 34 -1.90 0.89 22.83
N THR A 35 -1.57 0.03 23.79
CA THR A 35 -0.18 -0.33 24.10
C THR A 35 0.39 -1.20 22.99
N LEU A 36 1.61 -0.91 22.57
CA LEU A 36 2.35 -1.78 21.66
C LEU A 36 2.55 -3.13 22.33
N ILE A 37 2.15 -4.20 21.64
CA ILE A 37 2.33 -5.57 22.11
C ILE A 37 3.84 -5.85 22.17
N PRO A 38 4.41 -6.29 23.31
CA PRO A 38 5.86 -6.46 23.49
C PRO A 38 6.54 -7.32 22.42
N SER A 39 5.85 -8.35 21.92
CA SER A 39 6.36 -9.21 20.83
C SER A 39 6.62 -8.45 19.52
N PHE A 40 5.84 -7.40 19.23
CA PHE A 40 6.09 -6.55 18.07
C PHE A 40 7.31 -5.66 18.24
N LEU A 41 7.63 -5.21 19.47
CA LEU A 41 8.85 -4.46 19.73
C LEU A 41 10.08 -5.30 19.44
N MET A 42 10.11 -6.56 19.88
CA MET A 42 11.22 -7.47 19.58
C MET A 42 11.37 -7.72 18.06
N MET A 43 10.26 -7.93 17.35
CA MET A 43 10.30 -8.10 15.89
C MET A 43 10.83 -6.85 15.16
N VAL A 44 10.51 -5.66 15.67
CA VAL A 44 11.02 -4.40 15.13
C VAL A 44 12.52 -4.27 15.38
N GLU A 45 12.99 -4.56 16.59
CA GLU A 45 14.41 -4.56 16.93
C GLU A 45 15.22 -5.53 16.05
N ASP A 46 14.72 -6.75 15.85
CA ASP A 46 15.32 -7.75 14.96
C ASP A 46 15.40 -7.25 13.51
N SER A 47 14.35 -6.56 13.04
CA SER A 47 14.29 -6.00 11.68
C SER A 47 15.29 -4.86 11.45
N PHE A 48 15.62 -4.07 12.49
CA PHE A 48 16.64 -3.04 12.41
C PHE A 48 18.06 -3.61 12.35
N GLN A 49 18.29 -4.78 12.96
CA GLN A 49 19.59 -5.45 12.93
C GLN A 49 19.82 -6.24 11.64
N ALA A 50 18.76 -6.73 11.00
CA ALA A 50 18.82 -7.44 9.74
C ALA A 50 18.84 -6.50 8.51
N VAL A 51 19.96 -5.81 8.25
CA VAL A 51 20.15 -4.91 7.08
C VAL A 51 20.32 -5.68 5.75
N SER A 52 19.82 -6.91 5.67
CA SER A 52 19.84 -7.70 4.42
C SER A 52 18.54 -7.50 3.67
N SER A 53 18.64 -7.20 2.37
CA SER A 53 17.48 -6.98 1.50
C SER A 53 16.70 -8.27 1.28
N THR A 54 15.87 -8.66 2.25
CA THR A 54 15.00 -9.80 2.10
C THR A 54 13.85 -9.39 1.18
N SER A 55 13.88 -9.94 -0.04
CA SER A 55 12.76 -9.83 -0.96
C SER A 55 11.51 -10.37 -0.26
N VAL A 56 10.38 -9.67 -0.43
CA VAL A 56 9.08 -10.14 0.07
C VAL A 56 8.84 -11.58 -0.36
N SER A 57 8.47 -12.43 0.59
CA SER A 57 8.18 -13.83 0.30
C SER A 57 6.96 -13.95 -0.61
N ARG A 58 7.10 -14.62 -1.76
CA ARG A 58 5.99 -14.92 -2.68
C ARG A 58 4.85 -15.68 -2.00
N LYS A 59 5.15 -16.47 -0.97
CA LYS A 59 4.13 -17.17 -0.16
C LYS A 59 3.25 -16.19 0.62
N LEU A 60 3.80 -15.06 1.04
CA LEU A 60 3.06 -14.02 1.74
C LEU A 60 2.18 -13.22 0.77
N GLU A 61 2.66 -12.96 -0.44
CA GLU A 61 1.87 -12.30 -1.49
C GLU A 61 0.64 -13.13 -1.90
N SER A 62 0.75 -14.47 -1.95
CA SER A 62 -0.38 -15.34 -2.29
C SER A 62 -1.48 -15.39 -1.24
N LEU A 63 -1.20 -15.00 0.02
CA LEU A 63 -2.20 -14.98 1.09
C LEU A 63 -3.17 -13.80 0.95
N TYR A 64 -2.75 -12.73 0.29
CA TYR A 64 -3.53 -11.51 0.09
C TYR A 64 -3.84 -11.30 -1.39
N ASP A 65 -4.10 -12.40 -2.11
CA ASP A 65 -4.35 -12.32 -3.55
C ASP A 65 -5.58 -11.47 -3.83
N ASP A 66 -5.36 -10.47 -4.67
CA ASP A 66 -6.33 -9.43 -4.98
C ASP A 66 -6.49 -9.45 -6.50
N LYS A 67 -7.71 -9.37 -7.03
CA LYS A 67 -7.97 -9.40 -8.48
C LYS A 67 -7.53 -8.11 -9.20
N ALA A 68 -6.42 -7.51 -8.77
CA ALA A 68 -5.86 -6.27 -9.26
C ALA A 68 -4.59 -6.55 -10.10
N PRO A 69 -4.73 -6.97 -11.37
CA PRO A 69 -3.60 -7.41 -12.22
C PRO A 69 -2.57 -6.30 -12.50
N TYR A 70 -2.90 -5.04 -12.19
CA TYR A 70 -1.99 -3.90 -12.31
C TYR A 70 -1.01 -3.78 -11.13
N LEU A 71 -1.28 -4.43 -9.99
CA LEU A 71 -0.36 -4.48 -8.84
C LEU A 71 0.68 -5.59 -9.00
N ASP A 72 0.32 -6.71 -9.64
CA ASP A 72 1.20 -7.87 -9.80
C ASP A 72 2.33 -7.66 -10.82
N LYS A 73 2.12 -6.73 -11.76
CA LYS A 73 3.15 -6.34 -12.71
C LYS A 73 3.88 -5.14 -12.14
N HIS A 74 5.17 -5.30 -11.85
CA HIS A 74 6.05 -4.15 -11.68
C HIS A 74 5.85 -3.24 -12.89
N LEU A 75 5.41 -2.00 -12.65
CA LEU A 75 5.38 -1.01 -13.71
C LEU A 75 6.78 -0.98 -14.32
N ALA A 76 6.86 -1.29 -15.61
CA ALA A 76 8.09 -1.10 -16.36
C ALA A 76 8.46 0.39 -16.17
N PRO A 77 9.73 0.70 -15.85
CA PRO A 77 10.15 2.10 -15.82
C PRO A 77 9.73 2.69 -17.18
N ASN A 78 8.99 3.79 -17.15
CA ASN A 78 8.27 4.37 -18.31
C ASN A 78 8.95 4.06 -19.64
N SER A 79 8.18 3.53 -20.61
CA SER A 79 8.71 3.01 -21.89
C SER A 79 9.59 4.01 -22.64
N VAL A 80 9.42 5.32 -22.43
CA VAL A 80 10.24 6.35 -23.08
C VAL A 80 11.68 6.38 -22.52
N VAL A 81 11.87 6.35 -21.20
CA VAL A 81 13.19 6.43 -20.55
C VAL A 81 13.99 5.13 -20.76
N VAL A 82 13.28 4.00 -20.73
CA VAL A 82 13.87 2.69 -21.04
C VAL A 82 14.17 2.57 -22.53
N ALA A 83 13.27 3.01 -23.42
CA ALA A 83 13.53 3.00 -24.87
C ALA A 83 14.71 3.91 -25.25
N SER A 84 14.83 5.10 -24.65
CA SER A 84 15.94 6.01 -24.92
C SER A 84 17.29 5.48 -24.40
N SER A 85 17.30 4.71 -23.31
CA SER A 85 18.52 4.07 -22.79
C SER A 85 18.84 2.74 -23.48
N GLN A 86 17.85 2.08 -24.09
CA GLN A 86 18.02 0.82 -24.84
C GLN A 86 18.56 0.98 -26.27
N VAL A 87 18.69 2.20 -26.80
CA VAL A 87 19.26 2.43 -28.16
C VAL A 87 20.66 1.79 -28.31
N GLN A 88 21.35 1.49 -27.20
CA GLN A 88 22.67 0.84 -27.20
C GLN A 88 22.68 -0.67 -26.86
N SER A 89 21.55 -1.34 -26.60
CA SER A 89 21.54 -2.71 -26.05
C SER A 89 20.48 -3.61 -26.70
N HIS A 90 20.92 -4.50 -27.59
CA HIS A 90 20.07 -5.47 -28.32
C HIS A 90 19.78 -6.78 -27.55
N SER A 91 19.79 -6.77 -26.22
CA SER A 91 19.60 -7.98 -25.41
C SER A 91 18.14 -8.19 -24.98
N LYS A 92 17.62 -9.43 -25.11
CA LYS A 92 16.30 -9.88 -24.63
C LYS A 92 16.18 -9.97 -23.09
N GLN A 93 17.18 -9.52 -22.34
CA GLN A 93 17.14 -9.53 -20.88
C GLN A 93 16.34 -8.34 -20.35
N THR A 94 15.73 -8.54 -19.17
CA THR A 94 15.05 -7.47 -18.43
C THR A 94 15.95 -6.23 -18.39
N PRO A 95 15.47 -5.04 -18.78
CA PRO A 95 16.30 -3.85 -18.79
C PRO A 95 16.87 -3.62 -17.38
N VAL A 96 18.19 -3.48 -17.31
CA VAL A 96 18.95 -3.13 -16.10
C VAL A 96 19.79 -1.87 -16.38
N PRO A 97 19.90 -0.91 -15.44
CA PRO A 97 20.76 0.26 -15.62
C PRO A 97 22.23 -0.16 -15.87
N PRO A 98 22.96 0.45 -16.82
CA PRO A 98 24.36 0.08 -17.07
C PRO A 98 25.32 0.39 -15.90
N SER A 99 25.09 1.45 -15.12
CA SER A 99 25.96 1.81 -13.99
C SER A 99 25.79 0.88 -12.78
N LYS A 100 26.86 0.71 -11.98
CA LYS A 100 26.82 -0.12 -10.76
C LYS A 100 25.90 0.52 -9.71
N GLU A 101 25.99 1.83 -9.58
CA GLU A 101 25.22 2.64 -8.65
C GLU A 101 23.74 2.67 -9.07
N GLY A 102 23.45 2.83 -10.36
CA GLY A 102 22.09 2.74 -10.90
C GLY A 102 21.47 1.35 -10.65
N ARG A 103 22.24 0.27 -10.77
CA ARG A 103 21.77 -1.08 -10.42
C ARG A 103 21.38 -1.21 -8.96
N GLN A 104 22.16 -0.64 -8.04
CA GLN A 104 21.84 -0.66 -6.62
C GLN A 104 20.55 0.11 -6.33
N ILE A 105 20.39 1.31 -6.90
CA ILE A 105 19.19 2.13 -6.72
C ILE A 105 17.96 1.47 -7.33
N ASP A 106 18.04 0.88 -8.54
CA ASP A 106 16.91 0.13 -9.13
C ASP A 106 16.56 -1.10 -8.29
N THR A 107 17.53 -1.78 -7.69
CA THR A 107 17.29 -2.92 -6.78
C THR A 107 16.54 -2.49 -5.54
N ILE A 108 16.97 -1.40 -4.88
CA ILE A 108 16.25 -0.81 -3.73
C ILE A 108 14.84 -0.42 -4.14
N GLY A 109 14.68 0.24 -5.29
CA GLY A 109 13.39 0.63 -5.83
C GLY A 109 12.47 -0.56 -6.11
N ARG A 110 12.98 -1.68 -6.64
CA ARG A 110 12.19 -2.91 -6.85
C ARG A 110 11.74 -3.53 -5.53
N ASN A 111 12.62 -3.61 -4.54
CA ASN A 111 12.29 -4.14 -3.22
C ASN A 111 11.23 -3.29 -2.53
N LEU A 112 11.39 -1.95 -2.54
CA LEU A 112 10.38 -1.03 -2.02
C LEU A 112 9.05 -1.14 -2.76
N TYR A 113 9.08 -1.35 -4.08
CA TYR A 113 7.88 -1.57 -4.87
C TYR A 113 7.15 -2.84 -4.42
N SER A 114 7.85 -3.97 -4.30
CA SER A 114 7.26 -5.24 -3.85
C SER A 114 6.69 -5.12 -2.44
N SER A 115 7.45 -4.54 -1.50
CA SER A 115 6.99 -4.33 -0.12
C SER A 115 5.78 -3.41 -0.04
N ALA A 116 5.80 -2.30 -0.77
CA ALA A 116 4.66 -1.38 -0.81
C ALA A 116 3.42 -2.03 -1.47
N THR A 117 3.62 -2.86 -2.49
CA THR A 117 2.53 -3.57 -3.16
C THR A 117 1.90 -4.61 -2.25
N LEU A 118 2.71 -5.39 -1.53
CA LEU A 118 2.20 -6.30 -0.50
C LEU A 118 1.44 -5.53 0.58
N LEU A 119 1.96 -4.40 1.05
CA LEU A 119 1.29 -3.59 2.06
C LEU A 119 -0.06 -3.06 1.55
N HIS A 120 -0.17 -2.65 0.28
CA HIS A 120 -1.46 -2.31 -0.33
C HIS A 120 -2.46 -3.47 -0.26
N LYS A 121 -2.03 -4.69 -0.64
CA LYS A 121 -2.88 -5.89 -0.60
C LYS A 121 -3.34 -6.19 0.83
N ILE A 122 -2.43 -6.12 1.81
CA ILE A 122 -2.75 -6.29 3.24
C ILE A 122 -3.76 -5.23 3.69
N CYS A 123 -3.57 -3.96 3.33
CA CYS A 123 -4.48 -2.89 3.71
C CYS A 123 -5.87 -3.10 3.08
N ASN A 124 -5.95 -3.47 1.80
CA ASN A 124 -7.22 -3.77 1.14
C ASN A 124 -7.94 -4.93 1.83
N TYR A 125 -7.22 -6.02 2.11
CA TYR A 125 -7.76 -7.16 2.85
C TYR A 125 -8.26 -6.76 4.24
N GLN A 126 -7.49 -5.99 5.01
CA GLN A 126 -7.91 -5.49 6.33
C GLN A 126 -9.19 -4.65 6.26
N GLY A 127 -9.31 -3.79 5.25
CA GLY A 127 -10.51 -2.99 5.00
C GLY A 127 -11.72 -3.84 4.64
N ALA A 128 -11.53 -4.84 3.77
CA ALA A 128 -12.58 -5.77 3.37
C ALA A 128 -13.06 -6.67 4.53
N VAL A 129 -12.13 -7.20 5.32
CA VAL A 129 -12.45 -8.00 6.52
C VAL A 129 -13.19 -7.15 7.54
N GLY A 130 -12.76 -5.91 7.81
CA GLY A 130 -13.46 -5.02 8.73
C GLY A 130 -14.88 -4.68 8.26
N ALA A 131 -15.07 -4.50 6.95
CA ALA A 131 -16.39 -4.30 6.36
C ALA A 131 -17.30 -5.53 6.55
N TYR A 132 -16.75 -6.73 6.31
CA TYR A 132 -17.47 -7.99 6.48
C TYR A 132 -17.81 -8.28 7.95
N GLN A 133 -16.88 -8.02 8.88
CA GLN A 133 -17.13 -8.13 10.32
C GLN A 133 -18.29 -7.24 10.75
N ARG A 134 -18.33 -5.99 10.26
CA ARG A 134 -19.44 -5.07 10.53
C ARG A 134 -20.77 -5.62 10.01
N ASP A 135 -20.78 -6.17 8.79
CA ASP A 135 -21.99 -6.74 8.18
C ASP A 135 -22.52 -7.94 8.98
N LEU A 136 -21.62 -8.84 9.39
CA LEU A 136 -21.93 -9.95 10.28
C LEU A 136 -22.52 -9.48 11.61
N LEU A 137 -21.95 -8.44 12.21
CA LEU A 137 -22.45 -7.87 13.46
C LEU A 137 -23.85 -7.28 13.27
N VAL A 138 -24.09 -6.52 12.19
CA VAL A 138 -25.43 -6.00 11.88
C VAL A 138 -26.47 -7.13 11.77
N HIS A 139 -26.09 -8.26 11.18
CA HIS A 139 -26.94 -9.46 11.15
C HIS A 139 -27.10 -10.15 12.51
N LEU A 140 -26.14 -10.01 13.42
CA LEU A 140 -26.20 -10.54 14.79
C LEU A 140 -27.12 -9.70 15.68
N HIS A 141 -27.29 -8.40 15.40
CA HIS A 141 -28.04 -7.47 16.26
C HIS A 141 -29.45 -7.98 16.67
N PRO A 142 -30.30 -8.52 15.78
CA PRO A 142 -31.63 -9.02 16.17
C PRO A 142 -31.58 -10.18 17.19
N PHE A 143 -30.49 -10.95 17.22
CA PHE A 143 -30.35 -12.06 18.17
C PHE A 143 -30.08 -11.57 19.59
N LEU A 144 -29.65 -10.31 19.78
CA LEU A 144 -29.48 -9.71 21.11
C LEU A 144 -30.82 -9.62 21.86
N GLU A 145 -31.93 -9.48 21.15
CA GLU A 145 -33.27 -9.42 21.73
C GLU A 145 -33.75 -10.77 22.29
N LEU A 146 -33.16 -11.88 21.82
CA LEU A 146 -33.45 -13.24 22.29
C LEU A 146 -32.68 -13.60 23.56
N ILE A 147 -31.72 -12.78 23.97
CA ILE A 147 -30.92 -13.00 25.17
C ILE A 147 -31.75 -12.67 26.42
N PRO A 148 -31.68 -13.50 27.48
CA PRO A 148 -32.25 -13.22 28.79
C PRO A 148 -31.89 -11.82 29.32
N GLU A 149 -32.85 -11.17 29.98
CA GLU A 149 -32.74 -9.77 30.40
C GLU A 149 -31.54 -9.50 31.33
N ASP A 150 -31.21 -10.48 32.18
CA ASP A 150 -30.06 -10.46 33.10
C ASP A 150 -28.71 -10.37 32.39
N LYS A 151 -28.60 -10.84 31.14
CA LYS A 151 -27.35 -10.85 30.35
C LYS A 151 -27.38 -9.90 29.15
N ARG A 152 -28.52 -9.28 28.89
CA ARG A 152 -28.72 -8.42 27.70
C ARG A 152 -27.82 -7.19 27.71
N ALA A 153 -27.60 -6.59 28.88
CA ALA A 153 -26.73 -5.42 29.03
C ALA A 153 -25.27 -5.76 28.65
N GLU A 154 -24.75 -6.88 29.16
CA GLU A 154 -23.39 -7.34 28.85
C GLU A 154 -23.25 -7.70 27.36
N ALA A 155 -24.23 -8.38 26.79
CA ALA A 155 -24.23 -8.73 25.37
C ALA A 155 -24.29 -7.50 24.45
N SER A 156 -25.04 -6.47 24.84
CA SER A 156 -25.13 -5.21 24.10
C SER A 156 -23.80 -4.44 24.16
N ALA A 157 -23.16 -4.39 25.33
CA ALA A 157 -21.83 -3.78 25.47
C ALA A 157 -20.77 -4.48 24.60
N LEU A 158 -20.78 -5.81 24.56
CA LEU A 158 -19.88 -6.60 23.70
C LEU A 158 -20.15 -6.35 22.21
N TYR A 159 -21.42 -6.21 21.82
CA TYR A 159 -21.80 -5.86 20.46
C TYR A 159 -21.26 -4.49 20.06
N ASP A 160 -21.45 -3.47 20.91
CA ASP A 160 -20.97 -2.11 20.66
C ASP A 160 -19.43 -2.07 20.56
N GLU A 161 -18.73 -2.79 21.45
CA GLU A 161 -17.27 -2.92 21.40
C GLU A 161 -16.81 -3.61 20.11
N SER A 162 -17.49 -4.69 19.70
CA SER A 162 -17.18 -5.41 18.47
C SER A 162 -17.40 -4.53 17.22
N MET A 163 -18.46 -3.73 17.21
CA MET A 163 -18.74 -2.76 16.15
C MET A 163 -17.67 -1.66 16.10
N ALA A 164 -17.25 -1.15 17.25
CA ALA A 164 -16.16 -0.18 17.35
C ALA A 164 -14.84 -0.75 16.84
N LEU A 165 -14.53 -2.01 17.17
CA LEU A 165 -13.32 -2.71 16.72
C LEU A 165 -13.31 -2.91 15.20
N ALA A 166 -14.43 -3.36 14.61
CA ALA A 166 -14.56 -3.49 13.16
C ALA A 166 -14.38 -2.13 12.46
N ALA A 167 -14.99 -1.07 13.00
CA ALA A 167 -14.83 0.28 12.48
C ALA A 167 -13.37 0.78 12.60
N GLN A 168 -12.69 0.49 13.71
CA GLN A 168 -11.29 0.85 13.92
C GLN A 168 -10.36 0.12 12.94
N GLN A 169 -10.59 -1.17 12.70
CA GLN A 169 -9.82 -1.95 11.73
C GLN A 169 -9.93 -1.35 10.32
N MET A 170 -11.16 -0.99 9.90
CA MET A 170 -11.36 -0.29 8.64
C MET A 170 -10.71 1.11 8.65
N ARG A 171 -10.82 1.87 9.75
CA ARG A 171 -10.16 3.19 9.89
C ARG A 171 -8.65 3.09 9.75
N ALA A 172 -8.02 2.07 10.33
CA ALA A 172 -6.57 1.88 10.30
C ALA A 172 -6.06 1.43 8.93
N SER A 173 -6.87 0.70 8.16
CA SER A 173 -6.53 0.28 6.80
C SER A 173 -6.29 1.48 5.87
N LYS A 174 -7.07 2.56 5.97
CA LYS A 174 -6.95 3.74 5.10
C LYS A 174 -5.61 4.49 5.22
N PRO A 175 -5.15 4.97 6.40
CA PRO A 175 -3.86 5.64 6.53
C PRO A 175 -2.69 4.70 6.23
N ALA A 176 -2.82 3.39 6.51
CA ALA A 176 -1.83 2.39 6.12
C ALA A 176 -1.72 2.28 4.59
N PHE A 177 -2.87 2.27 3.89
CA PHE A 177 -2.93 2.33 2.43
C PHE A 177 -2.27 3.62 1.90
N ASP A 178 -2.61 4.79 2.45
CA ASP A 178 -2.02 6.07 2.04
C ASP A 178 -0.50 6.10 2.25
N CYS A 179 0.00 5.52 3.34
CA CYS A 179 1.43 5.35 3.60
C CYS A 179 2.07 4.45 2.54
N SER A 180 1.48 3.28 2.27
CA SER A 180 1.97 2.34 1.26
C SER A 180 2.00 2.96 -0.15
N SER A 181 1.00 3.79 -0.50
CA SER A 181 0.94 4.56 -1.75
C SER A 181 2.11 5.53 -1.88
N LYS A 182 2.48 6.22 -0.79
CA LYS A 182 3.66 7.11 -0.78
C LYS A 182 4.95 6.31 -0.98
N VAL A 183 5.12 5.18 -0.29
CA VAL A 183 6.29 4.30 -0.48
C VAL A 183 6.35 3.78 -1.92
N LEU A 184 5.22 3.39 -2.50
CA LEU A 184 5.14 2.97 -3.90
C LEU A 184 5.57 4.08 -4.87
N ASN A 185 5.12 5.31 -4.66
CA ASN A 185 5.54 6.46 -5.47
C ASN A 185 7.04 6.76 -5.33
N THR A 186 7.58 6.68 -4.12
CA THR A 186 9.02 6.80 -3.87
C THR A 186 9.80 5.70 -4.60
N SER A 187 9.31 4.47 -4.57
CA SER A 187 9.92 3.34 -5.26
C SER A 187 10.01 3.56 -6.78
N ILE A 188 8.93 4.05 -7.39
CA ILE A 188 8.88 4.37 -8.83
C ILE A 188 9.85 5.51 -9.15
N THR A 189 9.91 6.53 -8.30
CA THR A 189 10.81 7.67 -8.46
C THR A 189 12.27 7.24 -8.39
N LEU A 190 12.64 6.40 -7.41
CA LEU A 190 13.99 5.85 -7.29
C LEU A 190 14.39 5.04 -8.52
N ARG A 191 13.49 4.17 -9.00
CA ARG A 191 13.75 3.41 -10.23
C ARG A 191 13.96 4.35 -11.42
N ARG A 192 13.10 5.35 -11.62
CA ARG A 192 13.28 6.35 -12.70
C ARG A 192 14.61 7.08 -12.58
N HIS A 193 14.99 7.50 -11.38
CA HIS A 193 16.25 8.19 -11.13
C HIS A 193 17.48 7.31 -11.43
N ALA A 194 17.43 6.02 -11.07
CA ALA A 194 18.47 5.04 -11.41
C ALA A 194 18.72 4.95 -12.93
N TRP A 195 17.65 5.03 -13.72
CA TRP A 195 17.73 5.05 -15.17
C TRP A 195 18.24 6.39 -15.73
N LEU A 196 17.85 7.52 -15.13
CA LEU A 196 18.32 8.83 -15.56
C LEU A 196 19.83 9.01 -15.36
N TRP A 197 20.39 8.50 -14.27
CA TRP A 197 21.84 8.50 -14.03
C TRP A 197 22.65 7.86 -15.16
N THR A 198 22.05 6.95 -15.93
CA THR A 198 22.74 6.27 -17.01
C THR A 198 22.78 7.05 -18.33
N THR A 199 22.02 8.14 -18.42
CA THR A 199 21.94 8.97 -19.63
C THR A 199 22.98 10.09 -19.66
N GLY A 200 23.82 10.26 -18.63
CA GLY A 200 24.83 11.31 -18.56
C GLY A 200 24.27 12.74 -18.44
N LEU A 201 22.95 12.89 -18.35
CA LEU A 201 22.27 14.18 -18.26
C LEU A 201 22.43 14.86 -16.88
N SER A 202 23.00 14.17 -15.88
CA SER A 202 23.22 14.70 -14.53
C SER A 202 24.53 15.46 -14.35
N ASP A 203 25.50 15.29 -15.26
CA ASP A 203 26.84 15.91 -15.15
C ASP A 203 26.92 17.28 -15.87
N GLY A 204 25.79 17.81 -16.33
CA GLY A 204 25.68 19.11 -16.99
C GLY A 204 25.11 20.19 -16.07
N SER A 205 25.87 20.61 -15.06
CA SER A 205 25.69 21.89 -14.35
C SER A 205 27.02 22.40 -13.80
#